data_AF-A0A239XXX6-F1
#
_entry.id   AF-A0A239XXX6-F1
#
_cell.length_a   1.000
_cell.length_b   1.000
_cell.length_c   1.000
_cell.angle_alpha   90.00
_cell.angle_beta   90.00
_cell.angle_gamma   90.00
#
_symmetry.space_group_name_H-M   'P 1'
#
loop_
_entity.id
_entity.type
_entity.pdbx_description
1 polymer ?
#
loop_
_entity_poly.entity_id
_entity_poly.type
_entity_poly.pdbx_seq_one_letter_code
_entity_poly.pdbx_strand_id
1 'polypeptide(L)'
;MKKFAALLLLFFLAGNLFSQNLNEDVLKQNFVRQYINLLDKKYLPQRNQLAIPNDVLTDLKKIKAEYNARLQQVFPTTPTERNAVKQAIRNYYTHYPDVAAIFTNRNNQFEVKVSDEEKAKYITMLVELWKKIPNPLFAKVSDITDQLKKDKIQLTVPFNYDYYRNFSDDTLRKRDDVINFLLWNLD
;
A
#
# COMPACT_ATOMS: atom_id res chain seq x y z
N MET A 1 -26.66 26.29 -32.59
CA MET A 1 -27.06 25.10 -31.80
C MET A 1 -26.65 23.76 -32.41
N LYS A 2 -26.79 23.50 -33.72
CA LYS A 2 -26.46 22.18 -34.32
C LYS A 2 -24.97 21.73 -34.27
N LYS A 3 -24.01 22.67 -34.30
CA LYS A 3 -22.57 22.34 -34.24
C LYS A 3 -22.10 21.84 -32.86
N PHE A 4 -22.78 22.24 -31.79
CA PHE A 4 -22.42 21.87 -30.41
C PHE A 4 -22.86 20.44 -30.07
N ALA A 5 -24.02 20.01 -30.57
CA ALA A 5 -24.52 18.66 -30.40
C ALA A 5 -23.67 17.63 -31.16
N ALA A 6 -23.19 17.97 -32.36
CA ALA A 6 -22.28 17.11 -33.14
C ALA A 6 -20.92 16.92 -32.46
N LEU A 7 -20.40 17.97 -31.81
CA LEU A 7 -19.14 17.93 -31.07
C LEU A 7 -19.27 17.05 -29.80
N LEU A 8 -20.37 17.18 -29.07
CA LEU A 8 -20.69 16.31 -27.94
C LEU A 8 -20.87 14.86 -28.38
N LEU A 9 -21.56 14.59 -29.49
CA LEU A 9 -21.69 13.23 -30.03
C LEU A 9 -20.33 12.63 -30.39
N LEU A 10 -19.43 13.42 -30.98
CA LEU A 10 -18.06 13.00 -31.29
C LEU A 10 -17.25 12.70 -30.01
N PHE A 11 -17.40 13.49 -28.94
CA PHE A 11 -16.78 13.20 -27.65
C PHE A 11 -17.37 11.96 -26.97
N PHE A 12 -18.68 11.74 -27.06
CA PHE A 12 -19.33 10.54 -26.52
C PHE A 12 -18.97 9.27 -27.32
N LEU A 13 -18.89 9.36 -28.65
CA LEU A 13 -18.47 8.25 -29.51
C LEU A 13 -16.96 7.95 -29.34
N ALA A 14 -16.11 8.97 -29.27
CA ALA A 14 -14.69 8.80 -28.98
C ALA A 14 -14.48 8.23 -27.57
N GLY A 15 -15.16 8.77 -26.57
CA GLY A 15 -15.12 8.28 -25.19
C GLY A 15 -15.56 6.82 -25.05
N ASN A 16 -16.63 6.41 -25.75
CA ASN A 16 -17.08 5.01 -25.80
C ASN A 16 -16.09 4.10 -26.54
N LEU A 17 -15.46 4.56 -27.63
CA LEU A 17 -14.44 3.78 -28.35
C LEU A 17 -13.14 3.61 -27.54
N PHE A 18 -12.75 4.63 -26.76
CA PHE A 18 -11.63 4.53 -25.82
C PHE A 18 -11.98 3.64 -24.62
N SER A 19 -13.19 3.74 -24.05
CA SER A 19 -13.58 2.92 -22.89
C SER A 19 -13.87 1.46 -23.24
N GLN A 20 -14.32 1.16 -24.47
CA GLN A 20 -14.56 -0.20 -24.94
C GLN A 20 -13.26 -0.96 -25.29
N ASN A 21 -12.17 -0.24 -25.57
CA ASN A 21 -10.86 -0.83 -25.89
C ASN A 21 -9.83 -0.73 -24.75
N LEU A 22 -10.17 -0.09 -23.64
CA LEU A 22 -9.30 -0.05 -22.46
C LEU A 22 -9.48 -1.34 -21.68
N ASN A 23 -8.56 -2.28 -21.89
CA ASN A 23 -8.39 -3.43 -21.02
C ASN A 23 -8.24 -2.93 -19.57
N GLU A 24 -9.18 -3.31 -18.71
CA GLU A 24 -9.24 -2.91 -17.30
C GLU A 24 -7.91 -3.19 -16.56
N ASP A 25 -7.20 -4.25 -16.98
CA ASP A 25 -5.92 -4.62 -16.41
C ASP A 25 -4.81 -3.63 -16.77
N VAL A 26 -4.85 -3.06 -17.98
CA VAL A 26 -3.90 -2.03 -18.43
C VAL A 26 -4.14 -0.72 -17.68
N LEU A 27 -5.40 -0.37 -17.42
CA LEU A 27 -5.75 0.79 -16.58
C LEU A 27 -5.24 0.63 -15.15
N LYS A 28 -5.46 -0.54 -14.54
CA LYS A 28 -4.98 -0.85 -13.19
C LYS A 28 -3.47 -0.82 -13.09
N GLN A 29 -2.76 -1.39 -14.05
CA GLN A 29 -1.29 -1.34 -14.11
C GLN A 29 -0.76 0.09 -14.25
N ASN A 30 -1.36 0.88 -15.15
CA ASN A 30 -0.99 2.28 -15.35
C ASN A 30 -1.24 3.11 -14.10
N PHE A 31 -2.37 2.89 -13.42
CA PHE A 31 -2.68 3.52 -12.15
C PHE A 31 -1.60 3.22 -11.10
N VAL A 32 -1.27 1.94 -10.87
CA VAL A 32 -0.25 1.54 -9.90
C VAL A 32 1.09 2.21 -10.21
N ARG A 33 1.53 2.19 -11.47
CA ARG A 33 2.80 2.82 -11.88
C ARG A 33 2.79 4.34 -11.66
N GLN A 34 1.73 5.03 -12.08
CA GLN A 34 1.60 6.47 -11.87
C GLN A 34 1.56 6.82 -10.38
N TYR A 35 0.93 5.97 -9.58
CA TYR A 35 0.84 6.11 -8.14
C TYR A 35 2.21 5.98 -7.47
N ILE A 36 3.01 4.96 -7.85
CA ILE A 36 4.41 4.81 -7.41
C ILE A 36 5.22 6.06 -7.76
N ASN A 37 5.16 6.49 -9.02
CA ASN A 37 5.92 7.66 -9.45
C ASN A 37 5.54 8.95 -8.69
N LEU A 38 4.25 9.12 -8.38
CA LEU A 38 3.76 10.27 -7.62
C LEU A 38 4.31 10.28 -6.19
N LEU A 39 4.28 9.11 -5.54
CA LEU A 39 4.77 8.90 -4.19
C LEU A 39 6.28 9.13 -4.10
N ASP A 40 7.06 8.52 -4.98
CA ASP A 40 8.52 8.69 -5.01
C ASP A 40 8.89 10.16 -5.25
N LYS A 41 8.28 10.81 -6.24
CA LYS A 41 8.56 12.21 -6.56
C LYS A 41 8.33 13.14 -5.36
N LYS A 42 7.33 12.86 -4.53
CA LYS A 42 6.89 13.76 -3.47
C LYS A 42 7.51 13.47 -2.10
N TYR A 43 7.84 12.20 -1.82
CA TYR A 43 8.24 11.76 -0.47
C TYR A 43 9.63 11.10 -0.39
N LEU A 44 10.28 10.80 -1.52
CA LEU A 44 11.65 10.26 -1.53
C LEU A 44 12.66 11.17 -0.79
N PRO A 45 12.63 12.51 -0.94
CA PRO A 45 13.53 13.39 -0.18
C PRO A 45 13.33 13.29 1.34
N GLN A 46 12.08 13.19 1.80
CA GLN A 46 11.72 13.11 3.22
C GLN A 46 12.11 11.74 3.80
N ARG A 47 11.98 10.67 3.01
CA ARG A 47 12.49 9.33 3.34
C ARG A 47 13.99 9.36 3.64
N ASN A 48 14.78 9.91 2.73
CA ASN A 48 16.24 9.90 2.82
C ASN A 48 16.80 10.74 3.99
N GLN A 49 15.97 11.57 4.62
CA GLN A 49 16.33 12.44 5.75
C GLN A 49 15.86 11.88 7.12
N LEU A 50 15.34 10.66 7.18
CA LEU A 50 14.96 10.03 8.44
C LEU A 50 16.20 9.43 9.13
N ALA A 51 16.53 9.97 10.31
CA ALA A 51 17.48 9.35 11.21
C ALA A 51 16.77 8.23 11.99
N ILE A 52 16.93 6.98 11.53
CA ILE A 52 16.36 5.80 12.17
C ILE A 52 17.38 5.21 13.14
N PRO A 53 17.08 5.06 14.44
CA PRO A 53 17.96 4.40 15.41
C PRO A 53 18.35 2.99 14.99
N ASN A 54 19.57 2.56 15.32
CA ASN A 54 20.12 1.26 14.88
C ASN A 54 19.31 0.06 15.37
N ASP A 55 18.78 0.12 16.59
CA ASP A 55 17.93 -0.93 17.17
C ASP A 55 16.58 -1.03 16.44
N VAL A 56 15.95 0.11 16.16
CA VAL A 56 14.74 0.20 15.32
C VAL A 56 15.00 -0.30 13.90
N LEU A 57 16.13 0.10 13.30
CA LEU A 57 16.53 -0.33 11.96
C LEU A 57 16.74 -1.84 11.87
N THR A 58 17.33 -2.43 12.91
CA THR A 58 17.56 -3.88 12.98
C THR A 58 16.24 -4.65 12.97
N ASP A 59 15.25 -4.20 13.74
CA ASP A 59 13.95 -4.86 13.79
C ASP A 59 13.10 -4.59 12.54
N LEU A 60 13.19 -3.39 11.95
CA LEU A 60 12.58 -3.10 10.65
C LEU A 60 13.10 -4.04 9.56
N LYS A 61 14.41 -4.34 9.53
CA LYS A 61 15.00 -5.29 8.57
C LYS A 61 14.45 -6.71 8.75
N LYS A 62 14.30 -7.18 10.00
CA LYS A 62 13.67 -8.48 10.28
C LYS A 62 12.21 -8.52 9.82
N ILE A 63 11.45 -7.47 10.11
CA ILE A 63 10.05 -7.35 9.69
C ILE A 63 9.95 -7.31 8.16
N LYS A 64 10.84 -6.59 7.46
CA LYS A 64 10.87 -6.56 5.98
C LYS A 64 11.18 -7.95 5.39
N ALA A 65 12.08 -8.72 6.01
CA ALA A 65 12.34 -10.09 5.57
C ALA A 65 11.11 -10.99 5.68
N GLU A 66 10.42 -10.96 6.82
CA GLU A 66 9.17 -11.70 7.04
C GLU A 66 8.05 -11.21 6.10
N TYR A 67 7.96 -9.89 5.89
CA TYR A 67 7.03 -9.28 4.95
C TYR A 67 7.25 -9.81 3.52
N ASN A 68 8.49 -9.82 3.05
CA ASN A 68 8.84 -10.31 1.73
C ASN A 68 8.56 -11.81 1.57
N ALA A 69 8.86 -12.61 2.60
CA ALA A 69 8.56 -14.04 2.60
C ALA A 69 7.05 -14.27 2.49
N ARG A 70 6.24 -13.53 3.26
CA ARG A 70 4.78 -13.64 3.19
C ARG A 70 4.22 -13.10 1.87
N LEU A 71 4.77 -12.02 1.34
CA LEU A 71 4.40 -11.45 0.04
C LEU A 71 4.53 -12.49 -1.08
N GLN A 72 5.60 -13.30 -1.05
CA GLN A 72 5.78 -14.40 -2.01
C GLN A 72 4.74 -15.51 -1.86
N GLN A 73 4.30 -15.80 -0.63
CA GLN A 73 3.25 -16.81 -0.38
C GLN A 73 1.88 -16.35 -0.90
N VAL A 74 1.52 -15.07 -0.69
CA VAL A 74 0.20 -14.56 -1.10
C VAL A 74 0.12 -14.20 -2.59
N PHE A 75 1.25 -14.00 -3.26
CA PHE A 75 1.36 -13.84 -4.71
C PHE A 75 2.19 -14.97 -5.35
N PRO A 76 1.61 -16.17 -5.55
CA PRO A 76 2.32 -17.29 -6.16
C PRO A 76 2.70 -17.00 -7.62
N THR A 77 3.82 -17.58 -8.05
CA THR A 77 4.52 -17.31 -9.32
C THR A 77 3.88 -17.90 -10.58
N THR A 78 2.74 -18.59 -10.50
CA THR A 78 2.20 -19.38 -11.64
C THR A 78 1.56 -18.50 -12.73
N PRO A 79 2.05 -18.46 -13.99
CA PRO A 79 1.62 -17.54 -15.05
C PRO A 79 0.20 -17.81 -15.58
N THR A 80 -0.72 -16.85 -15.45
CA THR A 80 -1.99 -16.79 -16.20
C THR A 80 -2.29 -15.33 -16.57
N GLU A 81 -3.24 -15.03 -17.47
CA GLU A 81 -3.62 -13.63 -17.78
C GLU A 81 -4.17 -12.86 -16.56
N ARG A 82 -4.83 -13.57 -15.62
CA ARG A 82 -5.15 -13.08 -14.26
C ARG A 82 -3.92 -12.61 -13.47
N ASN A 83 -2.71 -12.90 -13.95
CA ASN A 83 -1.47 -12.45 -13.33
C ASN A 83 -1.13 -11.01 -13.63
N ALA A 84 -1.62 -10.37 -14.68
CA ALA A 84 -1.16 -9.00 -14.99
C ALA A 84 -1.58 -8.02 -13.88
N VAL A 85 -2.83 -8.13 -13.41
CA VAL A 85 -3.31 -7.39 -12.23
C VAL A 85 -2.67 -7.88 -10.94
N LYS A 86 -2.57 -9.19 -10.71
CA LYS A 86 -1.90 -9.72 -9.51
C LYS A 86 -0.43 -9.28 -9.43
N GLN A 87 0.27 -9.17 -10.55
CA GLN A 87 1.63 -8.62 -10.66
C GLN A 87 1.64 -7.13 -10.40
N ALA A 88 0.68 -6.35 -10.92
CA ALA A 88 0.56 -4.94 -10.59
C ALA A 88 0.36 -4.71 -9.09
N ILE A 89 -0.53 -5.48 -8.46
CA ILE A 89 -0.80 -5.43 -7.02
C ILE A 89 0.43 -5.90 -6.23
N ARG A 90 1.12 -6.96 -6.67
CA ARG A 90 2.40 -7.40 -6.08
C ARG A 90 3.45 -6.30 -6.16
N ASN A 91 3.58 -5.63 -7.31
CA ASN A 91 4.52 -4.53 -7.53
C ASN A 91 4.20 -3.37 -6.60
N TYR A 92 2.92 -3.05 -6.43
CA TYR A 92 2.47 -2.08 -5.42
C TYR A 92 2.96 -2.46 -4.03
N TYR A 93 2.66 -3.67 -3.54
CA TYR A 93 3.05 -4.10 -2.19
C TYR A 93 4.57 -4.26 -2.01
N THR A 94 5.30 -4.49 -3.11
CA THR A 94 6.77 -4.49 -3.09
C THR A 94 7.32 -3.09 -2.83
N HIS A 95 6.73 -2.07 -3.46
CA HIS A 95 7.19 -0.68 -3.37
C HIS A 95 6.59 0.05 -2.16
N TYR A 96 5.36 -0.25 -1.77
CA TYR A 96 4.66 0.31 -0.61
C TYR A 96 4.19 -0.82 0.31
N PRO A 97 4.96 -1.10 1.37
CA PRO A 97 4.57 -2.09 2.35
C PRO A 97 3.21 -1.76 2.97
N ASP A 98 2.37 -2.78 3.12
CA ASP A 98 1.14 -2.76 3.91
C ASP A 98 1.14 -3.99 4.82
N VAL A 99 1.71 -3.83 6.02
CA VAL A 99 1.92 -4.94 6.96
C VAL A 99 0.61 -5.62 7.34
N ALA A 100 -0.48 -4.87 7.49
CA ALA A 100 -1.77 -5.43 7.84
C ALA A 100 -2.34 -6.26 6.67
N ALA A 101 -2.29 -5.77 5.43
CA ALA A 101 -2.71 -6.56 4.28
C ALA A 101 -1.94 -7.89 4.19
N ILE A 102 -0.60 -7.82 4.20
CA ILE A 102 0.24 -8.99 3.96
C ILE A 102 0.25 -9.98 5.13
N PHE A 103 0.37 -9.50 6.37
CA PHE A 103 0.47 -10.38 7.54
C PHE A 103 -0.86 -10.92 8.02
N THR A 104 -1.94 -10.14 7.96
CA THR A 104 -3.23 -10.59 8.52
C THR A 104 -4.25 -10.98 7.46
N ASN A 105 -3.89 -10.86 6.18
CA ASN A 105 -4.83 -11.01 5.06
C ASN A 105 -6.08 -10.15 5.30
N ARG A 106 -5.83 -8.86 5.57
CA ARG A 106 -6.88 -7.90 5.93
C ARG A 106 -8.01 -7.95 4.90
N ASN A 107 -9.25 -8.08 5.38
CA ASN A 107 -10.47 -8.19 4.56
C ASN A 107 -10.51 -9.38 3.58
N ASN A 108 -9.75 -10.45 3.84
CA ASN A 108 -9.67 -11.62 2.95
C ASN A 108 -9.28 -11.24 1.51
N GLN A 109 -8.36 -10.27 1.38
CA GLN A 109 -7.86 -9.81 0.08
C GLN A 109 -7.14 -10.91 -0.71
N PHE A 110 -6.61 -11.92 -0.02
CA PHE A 110 -5.89 -13.05 -0.59
C PHE A 110 -6.61 -14.36 -0.32
N GLU A 111 -6.48 -15.32 -1.24
CA GLU A 111 -7.02 -16.68 -1.06
C GLU A 111 -6.28 -17.45 0.05
N VAL A 112 -5.01 -17.09 0.29
CA VAL A 112 -4.17 -17.71 1.31
C VAL A 112 -4.65 -17.30 2.70
N LYS A 113 -5.17 -18.26 3.45
CA LYS A 113 -5.57 -18.05 4.85
C LYS A 113 -4.33 -17.76 5.72
N VAL A 114 -4.55 -17.07 6.84
CA VAL A 114 -3.57 -16.85 7.90
C VAL A 114 -4.16 -17.43 9.16
N SER A 115 -3.44 -18.30 9.86
CA SER A 115 -3.91 -18.82 11.15
C SER A 115 -3.93 -17.71 12.21
N ASP A 116 -4.71 -17.88 13.27
CA ASP A 116 -4.72 -16.87 14.34
C ASP A 116 -3.39 -16.82 15.10
N GLU A 117 -2.66 -17.94 15.13
CA GLU A 117 -1.30 -18.02 15.69
C GLU A 117 -0.30 -17.19 14.86
N GLU A 118 -0.37 -17.31 13.52
CA GLU A 118 0.45 -16.49 12.62
C GLU A 118 0.11 -15.00 12.74
N LYS A 119 -1.19 -14.65 12.80
CA LYS A 119 -1.60 -13.26 13.05
C LYS A 119 -1.05 -12.74 14.37
N ALA A 120 -1.15 -13.53 15.44
CA ALA A 120 -0.65 -13.15 16.76
C ALA A 120 0.87 -12.96 16.77
N LYS A 121 1.63 -13.81 16.05
CA LYS A 121 3.08 -13.65 15.84
C LYS A 121 3.37 -12.28 15.22
N TYR A 122 2.70 -11.95 14.11
CA TYR A 122 2.95 -10.69 13.40
C TYR A 122 2.53 -9.46 14.21
N ILE A 123 1.37 -9.51 14.87
CA ILE A 123 0.91 -8.42 15.75
C ILE A 123 1.94 -8.17 16.86
N THR A 124 2.45 -9.24 17.49
CA THR A 124 3.47 -9.12 18.53
C THR A 124 4.74 -8.46 18.00
N MET A 125 5.22 -8.87 16.81
CA MET A 125 6.38 -8.25 16.18
C MET A 125 6.19 -6.74 15.93
N LEU A 126 5.01 -6.33 15.44
CA LEU A 126 4.70 -4.92 15.18
C LEU A 126 4.60 -4.11 16.48
N VAL A 127 3.97 -4.67 17.52
CA VAL A 127 3.84 -4.03 18.83
C VAL A 127 5.21 -3.82 19.49
N GLU A 128 6.11 -4.80 19.40
CA GLU A 128 7.46 -4.68 19.95
C GLU A 128 8.28 -3.62 19.18
N LEU A 129 8.11 -3.54 17.85
CA LEU A 129 8.70 -2.45 17.09
C LEU A 129 8.13 -1.08 17.51
N TRP A 130 6.82 -0.95 17.69
CA TRP A 130 6.20 0.31 18.11
C TRP A 130 6.78 0.87 19.40
N LYS A 131 7.02 0.01 20.39
CA LYS A 131 7.60 0.42 21.67
C LYS A 131 9.02 0.98 21.54
N LYS A 132 9.74 0.60 20.48
CA LYS A 132 11.13 1.01 20.21
C LYS A 132 11.23 2.28 19.37
N ILE A 133 10.22 2.61 18.57
CA ILE A 133 10.23 3.83 17.75
C ILE A 133 10.22 5.05 18.68
N PRO A 134 11.26 5.92 18.68
CA PRO A 134 11.26 7.09 19.54
C PRO A 134 10.16 8.08 19.15
N ASN A 135 9.56 8.75 20.14
CA ASN A 135 8.51 9.76 19.92
C ASN A 135 8.88 10.81 18.86
N PRO A 136 10.11 11.36 18.79
CA PRO A 136 10.48 12.31 17.74
C PRO A 136 10.42 11.71 16.32
N LEU A 137 10.87 10.46 16.15
CA LEU A 137 10.78 9.76 14.88
C LEU A 137 9.31 9.46 14.54
N PHE A 138 8.55 8.98 15.52
CA PHE A 138 7.12 8.71 15.35
C PHE A 138 6.37 9.97 14.90
N ALA A 139 6.57 11.11 15.58
CA ALA A 139 5.92 12.37 15.24
C ALA A 139 6.28 12.83 13.81
N LYS A 140 7.57 12.82 13.46
CA LYS A 140 8.04 13.20 12.12
C LYS A 140 7.40 12.34 11.02
N VAL A 141 7.37 11.02 11.20
CA VAL A 141 6.75 10.10 10.22
C VAL A 141 5.23 10.22 10.24
N SER A 142 4.63 10.45 11.40
CA SER A 142 3.20 10.72 11.55
C SER A 142 2.76 11.94 10.73
N ASP A 143 3.53 13.02 10.74
CA ASP A 143 3.23 14.23 9.95
C ASP A 143 3.32 13.94 8.43
N ILE A 144 4.33 13.17 8.01
CA ILE A 144 4.48 12.75 6.60
C ILE A 144 3.28 11.89 6.17
N THR A 145 2.88 10.93 6.99
CA THR A 145 1.72 10.05 6.70
C THR A 145 0.39 10.79 6.74
N ASP A 146 0.24 11.85 7.52
CA ASP A 146 -0.93 12.73 7.43
C ASP A 146 -0.93 13.59 6.17
N GLN A 147 0.25 14.06 5.75
CA GLN A 147 0.36 14.79 4.50
C GLN A 147 0.00 13.91 3.31
N LEU A 148 0.45 12.65 3.30
CA LEU A 148 0.02 11.63 2.34
C LEU A 148 -1.52 11.52 2.28
N LYS A 149 -2.18 11.40 3.43
CA LYS A 149 -3.65 11.35 3.51
C LYS A 149 -4.30 12.61 2.94
N LYS A 150 -3.79 13.80 3.30
CA LYS A 150 -4.29 15.10 2.78
C LYS A 150 -4.14 15.20 1.27
N ASP A 151 -3.08 14.63 0.73
CA ASP A 151 -2.82 14.54 -0.71
C ASP A 151 -3.68 13.49 -1.42
N LYS A 152 -4.63 12.87 -0.70
CA LYS A 152 -5.52 11.79 -1.16
C LYS A 152 -4.75 10.55 -1.61
N ILE A 153 -3.55 10.37 -1.05
CA ILE A 153 -2.69 9.21 -1.26
C ILE A 153 -2.90 8.30 -0.04
N GLN A 154 -3.57 7.17 -0.25
CA GLN A 154 -3.70 6.14 0.79
C GLN A 154 -2.57 5.12 0.63
N LEU A 155 -1.71 5.00 1.64
CA LEU A 155 -0.67 3.95 1.67
C LEU A 155 -1.28 2.54 1.77
N THR A 156 -2.51 2.44 2.27
CA THR A 156 -3.33 1.23 2.26
C THR A 156 -4.17 1.19 1.00
N VAL A 157 -4.07 0.11 0.21
CA VAL A 157 -4.90 -0.09 -1.00
C VAL A 157 -6.39 0.08 -0.65
N PRO A 158 -7.21 0.75 -1.48
CA PRO A 158 -8.62 1.01 -1.21
C PRO A 158 -9.46 -0.26 -1.46
N PHE A 159 -9.28 -1.30 -0.65
CA PHE A 159 -10.19 -2.44 -0.64
C PHE A 159 -10.56 -2.79 0.81
N ASN A 160 -11.62 -2.09 1.21
CA ASN A 160 -12.50 -2.30 2.35
C ASN A 160 -11.96 -2.00 3.76
N TYR A 161 -12.87 -1.51 4.60
CA TYR A 161 -12.61 -0.78 5.84
C TYR A 161 -12.79 -1.66 7.11
N ASP A 162 -13.02 -2.97 6.95
CA ASP A 162 -13.70 -3.76 7.97
C ASP A 162 -12.80 -4.30 9.10
N TYR A 163 -11.48 -4.33 8.95
CA TYR A 163 -10.60 -4.70 10.07
C TYR A 163 -10.56 -3.63 11.17
N TYR A 164 -10.70 -2.35 10.81
CA TYR A 164 -10.74 -1.26 11.78
C TYR A 164 -12.15 -0.98 12.33
N ARG A 165 -13.21 -1.65 11.84
CA ARG A 165 -14.55 -1.53 12.45
C ARG A 165 -14.60 -2.02 13.90
N ASN A 166 -13.66 -2.88 14.31
CA ASN A 166 -13.54 -3.35 15.68
C ASN A 166 -12.39 -2.69 16.46
N PHE A 167 -11.65 -1.75 15.86
CA PHE A 167 -10.67 -0.91 16.55
C PHE A 167 -11.14 0.54 16.45
N SER A 168 -11.79 1.03 17.50
CA SER A 168 -12.18 2.43 17.67
C SER A 168 -11.01 3.41 17.80
N ASP A 169 -9.79 3.02 17.41
CA ASP A 169 -8.55 3.68 17.82
C ASP A 169 -7.70 4.05 16.60
N ASP A 170 -7.87 5.29 16.12
CA ASP A 170 -7.06 5.92 15.07
C ASP A 170 -5.55 5.78 15.33
N THR A 171 -5.16 5.56 16.59
CA THR A 171 -3.80 5.32 17.04
C THR A 171 -3.18 4.07 16.40
N LEU A 172 -3.90 2.95 16.28
CA LEU A 172 -3.34 1.72 15.72
C LEU A 172 -3.12 1.84 14.22
N ARG A 173 -4.08 2.41 13.51
CA ARG A 173 -3.95 2.73 12.08
C ARG A 173 -2.75 3.65 11.83
N LYS A 174 -2.60 4.69 12.66
CA LYS A 174 -1.46 5.61 12.56
C LYS A 174 -0.13 4.88 12.75
N ARG A 175 -0.06 3.94 13.68
CA ARG A 175 1.15 3.15 13.93
C ARG A 175 1.49 2.20 12.77
N ASP A 176 0.50 1.60 12.12
CA ASP A 176 0.70 0.82 10.89
C ASP A 176 1.24 1.71 9.76
N ASP A 177 0.64 2.89 9.55
CA ASP A 177 1.09 3.86 8.54
C ASP A 177 2.56 4.26 8.76
N VAL A 178 2.95 4.50 10.02
CA VAL A 178 4.34 4.81 10.39
C VAL A 178 5.27 3.64 10.08
N ILE A 179 4.91 2.40 10.46
CA ILE A 179 5.72 1.21 10.13
C ILE A 179 5.84 1.05 8.62
N ASN A 180 4.75 1.15 7.88
CA ASN A 180 4.73 1.00 6.43
C ASN A 180 5.67 2.01 5.76
N PHE A 181 5.65 3.27 6.21
CA PHE A 181 6.57 4.30 5.71
C PHE A 181 8.03 4.01 6.06
N LEU A 182 8.30 3.53 7.29
CA LEU A 182 9.65 3.16 7.70
C LEU A 182 10.19 1.95 6.93
N LEU A 183 9.35 0.95 6.65
CA LEU A 183 9.70 -0.22 5.83
C LEU A 183 9.94 0.15 4.37
N TRP A 184 9.21 1.12 3.85
CA TRP A 184 9.48 1.70 2.53
C TRP A 184 10.85 2.38 2.50
N ASN A 185 11.34 2.90 3.63
CA ASN A 185 12.66 3.51 3.71
C ASN A 185 13.84 2.53 3.71
N LEU A 186 13.58 1.23 3.68
CA LEU A 186 14.64 0.22 3.61
C LEU A 186 15.01 -0.18 2.18
N ASP A 187 14.28 0.32 1.18
CA ASP A 187 14.47 0.03 -0.25
C ASP A 187 15.44 1.02 -0.91
#